data_AF-A0A821JUC7-F1
#
_entry.id   AF-A0A821JUC7-F1
#
_cell.length_a   1.000
_cell.length_b   1.000
_cell.length_c   1.000
_cell.angle_alpha   90.00
_cell.angle_beta   90.00
_cell.angle_gamma   90.00
#
_symmetry.space_group_name_H-M   'P 1'
#
loop_
_entity.id
_entity.type
_entity.pdbx_description
1 polymer ?
#
loop_
_entity_poly.entity_id
_entity_poly.type
_entity_poly.pdbx_seq_one_letter_code
_entity_poly.pdbx_strand_id
1 'polypeptide(L)'
;MVGFRPSNIFLGKYGVKIYKLAAANGYTWNNIIYFGQRDSMAGLGRDRTVVMHLLGDLEGCYRTVVPDNFFTSIPLAKHLLEHDTYLIGTLRSNRTGSGSEVAQKRLRRGEVYELQNKEGVKLIM
;
A
#
# COMPACT_ATOMS: atom_id res chain seq x y z
N MET A 1 -5.74 -12.56 -2.06
CA MET A 1 -5.33 -11.50 -1.12
C MET A 1 -3.84 -11.65 -0.86
N VAL A 2 -3.06 -10.64 -1.23
CA VAL A 2 -1.62 -10.60 -0.99
C VAL A 2 -1.32 -9.43 -0.07
N GLY A 3 -0.86 -9.73 1.14
CA GLY A 3 -0.61 -8.76 2.20
C GLY A 3 0.83 -8.28 2.21
N PHE A 4 1.02 -6.97 2.32
CA PHE A 4 2.33 -6.39 2.63
C PHE A 4 2.44 -6.23 4.13
N ARG A 5 3.41 -6.90 4.75
CA ARG A 5 3.75 -6.66 6.16
C ARG A 5 5.21 -6.27 6.29
N PRO A 6 5.53 -5.10 6.86
CA PRO A 6 6.88 -4.87 7.34
C PRO A 6 7.18 -5.93 8.41
N SER A 7 8.19 -6.76 8.18
CA SER A 7 8.67 -7.75 9.13
C SER A 7 10.00 -7.27 9.66
N ASN A 8 10.08 -7.01 10.96
CA ASN A 8 11.35 -6.79 11.62
C ASN A 8 11.80 -8.11 12.22
N ILE A 9 12.97 -8.60 11.80
CA ILE A 9 13.62 -9.73 12.47
C ILE A 9 14.56 -9.12 13.50
N PHE A 10 14.16 -9.18 14.77
CA PHE A 10 14.97 -8.69 15.89
C PHE A 10 15.61 -9.88 16.60
N LEU A 11 16.93 -9.93 16.58
CA LEU A 11 17.75 -10.76 17.47
C LEU A 11 18.52 -9.79 18.39
N GLY A 12 17.81 -9.20 19.36
CA GLY A 12 18.38 -8.24 20.32
C GLY A 12 18.30 -6.77 19.89
N LYS A 13 19.30 -5.96 20.27
CA LYS A 13 19.31 -4.49 20.09
C LYS A 13 19.31 -4.02 18.63
N TYR A 14 19.69 -4.90 17.70
CA TYR A 14 19.78 -4.63 16.28
C TYR A 14 18.85 -5.56 15.50
N GLY A 15 18.23 -5.05 14.44
CA GLY A 15 17.33 -5.82 13.59
C GLY A 15 17.38 -5.35 12.15
N VAL A 16 17.09 -6.27 11.24
CA VAL A 16 16.97 -5.98 9.81
C VAL A 16 15.48 -5.82 9.48
N LYS A 17 15.16 -4.71 8.82
CA LYS A 17 13.80 -4.44 8.35
C LYS A 17 13.62 -5.05 6.96
N ILE A 18 12.57 -5.86 6.80
CA ILE A 18 12.23 -6.53 5.54
C ILE A 18 10.82 -6.12 5.13
N TYR A 19 10.67 -5.69 3.88
CA TYR A 19 9.36 -5.59 3.24
C TYR A 19 9.07 -6.92 2.56
N LYS A 20 7.91 -7.53 2.83
CA LYS A 20 7.53 -8.78 2.19
C LYS A 20 6.12 -8.73 1.65
N LEU A 21 5.94 -9.47 0.56
CA LEU A 21 4.66 -9.80 -0.02
C LEU A 21 4.32 -11.25 0.35
N ALA A 22 3.19 -11.46 0.99
CA ALA A 22 2.75 -12.79 1.38
C ALA A 22 1.28 -13.03 1.04
N ALA A 23 0.96 -14.25 0.64
CA ALA A 23 -0.43 -14.69 0.49
C ALA A 23 -1.12 -14.78 1.86
N ALA A 24 -2.46 -14.79 1.86
CA ALA A 24 -3.26 -14.89 3.08
C ALA A 24 -2.98 -16.14 3.93
N ASN A 25 -2.50 -17.23 3.31
CA ASN A 25 -2.10 -18.46 4.00
C ASN A 25 -0.69 -18.38 4.64
N GLY A 26 -0.02 -17.21 4.59
CA GLY A 26 1.30 -16.99 5.15
C GLY A 26 2.46 -17.30 4.21
N TYR A 27 2.21 -17.83 3.01
CA TYR A 27 3.27 -18.08 2.03
C TYR A 27 3.89 -16.77 1.54
N THR A 28 5.21 -16.62 1.66
CA THR A 28 5.91 -15.42 1.19
C THR A 28 6.25 -15.58 -0.29
N TRP A 29 5.79 -14.62 -1.10
CA TRP A 29 6.05 -14.57 -2.53
C TRP A 29 7.38 -13.88 -2.85
N ASN A 30 7.57 -12.67 -2.33
CA ASN A 30 8.75 -11.86 -2.59
C ASN A 30 9.10 -11.01 -1.35
N ASN A 31 10.35 -10.60 -1.23
CA ASN A 31 10.83 -9.73 -0.16
C ASN A 31 11.96 -8.78 -0.62
N ILE A 32 12.10 -7.67 0.09
CA ILE A 32 13.14 -6.66 -0.12
C ILE A 32 13.71 -6.29 1.25
N ILE A 33 15.03 -6.28 1.36
CA ILE A 33 15.74 -5.82 2.56
C ILE A 33 15.85 -4.29 2.52
N TYR A 34 15.47 -3.62 3.60
CA TYR A 34 15.56 -2.18 3.71
C TYR A 34 16.99 -1.75 4.08
N PHE A 35 17.68 -1.04 3.18
CA PHE A 35 19.05 -0.56 3.36
C PHE A 35 19.17 0.88 3.88
N GLY A 36 18.10 1.47 4.40
CA GLY A 36 18.15 2.82 4.95
C GLY A 36 18.20 3.91 3.89
N GLN A 37 19.07 4.91 4.08
CA GLN A 37 19.20 6.06 3.17
C GLN A 37 19.97 5.76 1.88
N ARG A 38 20.71 4.64 1.82
CA ARG A 38 21.49 4.22 0.63
C ARG A 38 20.68 3.40 -0.36
N ASP A 39 19.39 3.24 -0.11
CA ASP A 39 18.49 2.50 -1.00
C ASP A 39 18.29 3.31 -2.29
N SER A 40 18.71 2.74 -3.43
CA SER A 40 18.59 3.36 -4.76
C SER A 40 17.14 3.61 -5.17
N MET A 41 16.17 3.03 -4.45
CA MET A 41 14.74 3.28 -4.59
C MET A 41 14.27 4.59 -3.91
N ALA A 42 15.19 5.41 -3.38
CA ALA A 42 14.85 6.65 -2.66
C ALA A 42 14.32 7.80 -3.53
N GLY A 43 14.52 7.78 -4.86
CA GLY A 43 14.19 8.90 -5.76
C GLY A 43 12.75 8.92 -6.31
N LEU A 44 12.05 7.78 -6.32
CA LEU A 44 10.69 7.63 -6.84
C LEU A 44 9.83 7.13 -5.69
N GLY A 45 8.75 7.85 -5.33
CA GLY A 45 7.82 7.57 -4.22
C GLY A 45 7.97 6.16 -3.62
N ARG A 46 8.69 6.07 -2.48
CA ARG A 46 9.19 4.80 -1.89
C ARG A 46 8.10 3.75 -1.70
N ASP A 47 6.88 4.21 -1.44
CA ASP A 47 5.70 3.39 -1.27
C ASP A 47 5.33 2.63 -2.55
N ARG A 48 5.20 3.35 -3.68
CA ARG A 48 4.85 2.74 -4.97
C ARG A 48 5.95 1.82 -5.45
N THR A 49 7.21 2.27 -5.43
CA THR A 49 8.34 1.50 -5.96
C THR A 49 8.51 0.16 -5.24
N VAL A 50 8.36 0.16 -3.91
CA VAL A 50 8.41 -1.08 -3.12
C VAL A 50 7.24 -2.01 -3.46
N VAL A 51 6.02 -1.50 -3.61
CA VAL A 51 4.86 -2.32 -3.96
C VAL A 51 5.01 -2.95 -5.34
N MET A 52 5.41 -2.17 -6.35
CA MET A 52 5.60 -2.69 -7.71
C MET A 52 6.70 -3.76 -7.76
N HIS A 53 7.83 -3.52 -7.09
CA HIS A 53 8.93 -4.49 -7.08
C HIS A 53 8.55 -5.79 -6.37
N LEU A 54 7.79 -5.70 -5.29
CA LEU A 54 7.30 -6.87 -4.58
C LEU A 54 6.23 -7.65 -5.37
N LEU A 55 5.37 -6.96 -6.11
CA LEU A 55 4.39 -7.60 -6.99
C LEU A 55 5.06 -8.35 -8.13
N GLY A 56 6.00 -7.72 -8.83
CA GLY A 56 6.65 -8.30 -10.00
C GLY A 56 5.62 -8.89 -10.97
N ASP A 57 5.78 -10.16 -11.30
CA ASP A 57 4.92 -10.88 -12.24
C ASP A 57 3.47 -11.13 -11.74
N LEU A 58 3.14 -10.72 -10.50
CA LEU A 58 1.77 -10.80 -9.99
C LEU A 58 0.88 -9.63 -10.42
N GLU A 59 1.45 -8.56 -10.95
CA GLU A 59 0.68 -7.48 -11.58
C GLU A 59 -0.07 -8.01 -12.81
N GLY A 60 -1.28 -7.50 -13.06
CA GLY A 60 -2.12 -7.97 -14.17
C GLY A 60 -2.84 -9.30 -13.95
N CYS A 61 -2.70 -9.91 -12.77
CA CYS A 61 -3.27 -11.23 -12.49
C CYS A 61 -4.65 -11.20 -11.80
N TYR A 62 -5.39 -10.09 -11.87
CA TYR A 62 -6.71 -9.92 -11.22
C TYR A 62 -6.70 -10.19 -9.71
N ARG A 63 -5.57 -9.89 -9.04
CA ARG A 63 -5.40 -10.12 -7.61
C ARG A 63 -5.68 -8.85 -6.80
N THR A 64 -6.16 -9.06 -5.57
CA THR A 64 -6.28 -7.98 -4.59
C THR A 64 -5.08 -7.93 -3.67
N VAL A 65 -4.45 -6.76 -3.65
CA VAL A 65 -3.32 -6.37 -2.83
C VAL A 65 -3.83 -5.63 -1.60
N VAL A 66 -3.29 -5.98 -0.43
CA VAL A 66 -3.63 -5.34 0.85
C VAL A 66 -2.37 -4.80 1.51
N PRO A 67 -1.98 -3.55 1.22
CA PRO A 67 -0.82 -2.94 1.82
C PRO A 67 -1.11 -2.35 3.21
N ASP A 68 -0.05 -2.15 3.99
CA ASP A 68 -0.07 -1.23 5.13
C ASP A 68 -0.27 0.23 4.64
N ASN A 69 -0.81 1.11 5.50
CA ASN A 69 -1.04 2.52 5.21
C ASN A 69 0.20 3.28 4.74
N PHE A 70 1.38 2.78 5.09
CA PHE A 70 2.65 3.35 4.67
C PHE A 70 2.82 3.25 3.14
N PHE A 71 2.28 2.18 2.55
CA PHE A 71 2.41 1.86 1.13
C PHE A 71 1.21 2.31 0.29
N THR A 72 0.10 2.69 0.92
CA THR A 72 -1.11 3.10 0.19
C THR A 72 -1.03 4.54 -0.30
N SER A 73 -1.41 4.77 -1.54
CA SER A 73 -1.64 6.09 -2.11
C SER A 73 -2.66 6.02 -3.25
N ILE A 74 -3.33 7.13 -3.54
CA ILE A 74 -4.32 7.20 -4.64
C ILE A 74 -3.66 6.96 -6.00
N PRO A 75 -2.48 7.53 -6.34
CA PRO A 75 -1.79 7.21 -7.58
C PRO A 75 -1.44 5.73 -7.72
N LEU A 76 -1.06 5.06 -6.63
CA LEU A 76 -0.82 3.62 -6.63
C LEU A 76 -2.11 2.84 -6.91
N ALA A 77 -3.23 3.21 -6.25
CA ALA A 77 -4.51 2.56 -6.46
C ALA A 77 -4.98 2.68 -7.92
N LYS A 78 -4.81 3.86 -8.54
CA LYS A 78 -5.11 4.08 -9.97
C LYS A 78 -4.27 3.18 -10.86
N HIS A 79 -2.95 3.20 -10.68
CA HIS A 79 -2.03 2.39 -11.47
C HIS A 79 -2.38 0.90 -11.41
N LEU A 80 -2.57 0.36 -10.20
CA LEU A 80 -2.91 -1.05 -10.05
C LEU A 80 -4.24 -1.37 -10.74
N LEU A 81 -5.23 -0.47 -10.63
CA LEU A 81 -6.53 -0.67 -11.27
C LEU A 81 -6.45 -0.64 -12.80
N GLU A 82 -5.61 0.21 -13.38
CA GLU A 82 -5.31 0.23 -14.83
C GLU A 82 -4.60 -1.06 -15.30
N HIS A 83 -3.92 -1.75 -14.40
CA HIS A 83 -3.17 -2.99 -14.63
C HIS A 83 -3.84 -4.21 -13.98
N ASP A 84 -5.18 -4.27 -14.00
CA ASP A 84 -5.97 -5.42 -13.57
C ASP A 84 -5.57 -5.96 -12.19
N THR A 85 -5.22 -5.07 -11.27
CA THR A 85 -4.78 -5.38 -9.91
C THR A 85 -5.53 -4.49 -8.93
N TYR A 86 -6.21 -5.08 -7.96
CA TYR A 86 -7.04 -4.31 -7.03
C TYR A 86 -6.24 -3.97 -5.78
N LEU A 87 -6.46 -2.78 -5.22
CA LEU A 87 -5.86 -2.36 -3.94
C LEU A 87 -6.95 -2.10 -2.90
N ILE A 88 -6.77 -2.69 -1.73
CA ILE A 88 -7.57 -2.39 -0.53
C ILE A 88 -6.61 -2.03 0.59
N GLY A 89 -6.77 -0.87 1.20
CA GLY A 89 -5.91 -0.45 2.30
C GLY A 89 -6.42 0.81 2.96
N THR A 90 -5.81 1.18 4.09
CA THR A 90 -6.16 2.40 4.82
C THR A 90 -5.29 3.55 4.35
N LEU A 91 -5.90 4.69 3.99
CA LEU A 91 -5.18 5.88 3.60
C LEU A 91 -4.97 6.80 4.82
N ARG A 92 -3.76 7.33 5.00
CA ARG A 92 -3.48 8.30 6.06
C ARG A 92 -4.06 9.67 5.69
N SER A 93 -4.73 10.35 6.63
CA SER A 93 -5.33 11.68 6.43
C SER A 93 -4.38 12.71 5.82
N ASN A 94 -3.11 12.66 6.22
CA ASN A 94 -2.08 13.62 5.81
C ASN A 94 -1.36 13.23 4.50
N ARG A 95 -1.85 12.22 3.75
CA ARG A 95 -1.25 11.81 2.47
C ARG A 95 -1.61 12.84 1.38
N THR A 96 -0.67 13.16 0.50
CA THR A 96 -0.94 14.05 -0.64
C THR A 96 -1.97 13.39 -1.57
N GLY A 97 -3.02 14.11 -1.93
CA GLY A 97 -4.06 13.63 -2.85
C GLY A 97 -5.32 13.07 -2.19
N SER A 98 -5.38 12.95 -0.85
CA SER A 98 -6.57 12.44 -0.10
C SER A 98 -7.88 13.20 -0.35
N GLY A 99 -7.88 14.28 -1.13
CA GLY A 99 -8.96 15.25 -1.22
C GLY A 99 -9.08 16.00 0.10
N SER A 100 -8.91 17.32 0.07
CA SER A 100 -9.20 18.17 1.23
C SER A 100 -10.61 17.90 1.77
N GLU A 101 -11.54 17.54 0.89
CA GLU A 101 -12.92 17.22 1.21
C GLU A 101 -13.11 15.98 2.11
N VAL A 102 -12.36 14.88 1.87
CA VAL A 102 -12.43 13.68 2.74
C VAL A 102 -11.76 13.97 4.08
N ALA A 103 -10.61 14.64 4.05
CA ALA A 103 -9.85 14.92 5.26
C ALA A 103 -10.53 15.92 6.21
N GLN A 104 -11.39 16.80 5.68
CA GLN A 104 -12.07 17.84 6.45
C GLN A 104 -13.49 17.45 6.91
N LYS A 105 -14.05 16.34 6.41
CA LYS A 105 -15.41 15.95 6.76
C LYS A 105 -15.47 15.38 8.18
N ARG A 106 -16.31 15.97 9.02
CA ARG A 106 -16.59 15.50 10.37
C ARG A 106 -17.82 14.61 10.35
N LEU A 107 -17.63 13.31 10.55
CA LEU A 107 -18.70 12.33 10.66
C LEU A 107 -19.06 12.06 12.12
N ARG A 108 -20.34 11.78 12.37
CA ARG A 108 -20.79 11.23 13.65
C ARG A 108 -20.47 9.74 13.70
N ARG A 109 -20.39 9.20 14.91
CA ARG A 109 -20.20 7.76 15.10
C ARG A 109 -21.33 6.98 14.42
N GLY A 110 -20.97 6.09 13.49
CA GLY A 110 -21.93 5.27 12.73
C GLY A 110 -22.32 5.85 11.37
N GLU A 111 -21.92 7.09 11.06
CA GLU A 111 -22.02 7.63 9.71
C GLU A 111 -20.85 7.13 8.86
N VAL A 112 -21.12 6.83 7.59
CA VAL A 112 -20.13 6.44 6.59
C VAL A 112 -20.21 7.42 5.43
N TYR A 113 -19.07 7.88 4.94
CA TYR A 113 -19.00 8.72 3.75
C TYR A 113 -18.11 8.10 2.69
N GLU A 114 -18.59 8.09 1.46
CA GLU A 114 -17.86 7.54 0.32
C GLU A 114 -17.65 8.62 -0.74
N LEU A 115 -16.44 8.64 -1.29
CA LEU A 115 -16.13 9.34 -2.54
C LEU A 115 -15.57 8.35 -3.54
N GLN A 116 -16.03 8.44 -4.79
CA GLN A 116 -15.52 7.63 -5.88
C GLN A 116 -15.19 8.51 -7.07
N ASN A 117 -14.01 8.31 -7.65
CA ASN A 117 -13.64 8.99 -8.89
C ASN A 117 -14.16 8.23 -10.12
N LYS A 118 -14.13 8.87 -11.29
CA LYS A 118 -14.58 8.26 -12.57
C LYS A 118 -13.78 7.03 -13.00
N GLU A 119 -12.56 6.89 -12.49
CA GLU A 119 -11.67 5.77 -12.79
C GLU A 119 -11.97 4.54 -11.93
N GLY A 120 -12.85 4.64 -10.93
CA GLY A 120 -13.25 3.53 -10.07
C GLY A 120 -12.54 3.45 -8.72
N VAL A 121 -11.63 4.39 -8.41
CA VAL A 121 -10.99 4.49 -7.08
C VAL A 121 -11.99 5.05 -6.07
N LYS A 122 -12.26 4.28 -5.02
CA LYS A 122 -13.17 4.64 -3.94
C LYS A 122 -12.43 4.88 -2.62
N LEU A 123 -12.78 5.96 -1.93
CA LEU A 123 -12.39 6.27 -0.56
C LEU A 123 -13.62 6.17 0.34
N ILE A 124 -13.47 5.50 1.47
CA ILE A 124 -14.53 5.28 2.46
C ILE A 124 -14.00 5.73 3.82
N MET A 125 -14.78 6.52 4.55
CA MET A 125 -14.45 7.05 5.88
C MET A 125 -15.62 6.89 6.85
#